data_AF-A0A350QZ81-F1
#
_entry.id   AF-A0A350QZ81-F1
#
_cell.length_a   1.000
_cell.length_b   1.000
_cell.length_c   1.000
_cell.angle_alpha   90.00
_cell.angle_beta   90.00
_cell.angle_gamma   90.00
#
_symmetry.space_group_name_H-M   'P 1'
#
loop_
_entity.id
_entity.type
_entity.pdbx_description
1 polymer ?
#
loop_
_entity_poly.entity_id
_entity_poly.type
_entity_poly.pdbx_seq_one_letter_code
_entity_poly.pdbx_strand_id
1 'polypeptide(L)'
;MRSFKDRQRGFTLIELLVVLVVMGLMMGMISFSLIGGGGAELGAAQRELLGLVQQARTRAALSGMETRLIVNAVETDLEKYHRYVELVVKDTCATTNETKWLVMGQGTYLSDGVFFVPEDESFCQVADDWREDAYTVWSYAEDDFELEDVFKGERKVGSGSKFRYLAFNSMGSVVYPSAGGGANLQKPPRLVLSNGALNPLSSGKPLRFDDPNSIAGILMRRFGGYAVLDLDDFKQP
;
A
#
# COMPACT_ATOMS: atom_id res chain seq x y z
N MET A 1 -52.01 -37.66 -2.09
CA MET A 1 -50.63 -37.23 -2.42
C MET A 1 -50.50 -37.13 -3.93
N ARG A 2 -50.42 -35.92 -4.50
CA ARG A 2 -50.16 -35.71 -5.94
C ARG A 2 -48.66 -35.47 -6.11
N SER A 3 -47.99 -36.38 -6.79
CA SER A 3 -46.57 -36.27 -7.14
C SER A 3 -46.45 -35.35 -8.36
N PHE A 4 -45.82 -34.18 -8.18
CA PHE A 4 -45.39 -33.34 -9.28
C PHE A 4 -44.14 -33.97 -9.89
N LYS A 5 -44.29 -34.50 -11.11
CA LYS A 5 -43.17 -35.02 -11.89
C LYS A 5 -42.48 -33.84 -12.56
N ASP A 6 -41.42 -33.33 -11.95
CA ASP A 6 -40.57 -32.32 -12.57
C ASP A 6 -39.94 -32.88 -13.86
N ARG A 7 -40.32 -32.30 -15.00
CA ARG A 7 -39.63 -32.53 -16.27
C ARG A 7 -38.27 -31.85 -16.18
N GLN A 8 -37.24 -32.60 -15.82
CA GLN A 8 -35.86 -32.19 -16.06
C GLN A 8 -35.67 -31.98 -17.57
N ARG A 9 -35.68 -30.73 -17.99
CA ARG A 9 -35.29 -30.33 -19.34
C ARG A 9 -33.77 -30.36 -19.38
N GLY A 10 -33.21 -31.28 -20.16
CA GLY A 10 -31.78 -31.29 -20.46
C GLY A 10 -31.41 -30.07 -21.31
N PHE A 11 -30.23 -29.50 -21.03
CA PHE A 11 -29.69 -28.40 -21.82
C PHE A 11 -29.51 -28.81 -23.27
N THR A 12 -29.90 -27.93 -24.19
CA THR A 12 -29.70 -28.17 -25.63
C THR A 12 -28.23 -27.97 -26.00
N LEU A 13 -27.75 -28.64 -27.04
CA LEU A 13 -26.35 -28.49 -27.52
C LEU A 13 -25.99 -27.04 -27.83
N ILE A 14 -26.96 -26.26 -28.32
CA ILE A 14 -26.75 -24.84 -28.64
C ILE A 14 -26.59 -23.98 -27.38
N GLU A 15 -27.30 -24.31 -26.30
CA GLU A 15 -27.23 -23.58 -25.03
C GLU A 15 -25.89 -23.82 -24.33
N LEU A 16 -25.40 -25.06 -24.35
CA LEU A 16 -24.06 -25.38 -23.87
C LEU A 16 -22.97 -24.68 -24.69
N LEU A 17 -23.12 -24.61 -26.02
CA LEU A 17 -22.18 -23.92 -26.88
C LEU A 17 -22.14 -22.42 -26.61
N VAL A 18 -23.31 -21.77 -26.46
CA VAL A 18 -23.40 -20.35 -26.11
C VAL A 18 -22.79 -20.08 -24.73
N VAL A 19 -23.05 -20.92 -23.74
CA VAL A 19 -22.47 -20.78 -22.39
C VAL A 19 -20.94 -20.88 -22.44
N LEU A 20 -20.38 -21.83 -23.20
CA LEU A 20 -18.93 -21.96 -23.35
C LEU A 20 -18.31 -20.75 -24.08
N VAL A 21 -18.99 -20.20 -25.09
CA VAL A 21 -18.54 -18.97 -25.76
C VAL A 21 -18.59 -17.77 -24.82
N VAL A 22 -19.66 -17.60 -24.05
CA VAL A 22 -19.79 -16.50 -23.09
C VAL A 22 -18.77 -16.65 -21.96
N MET A 23 -18.58 -17.85 -21.41
CA MET A 23 -17.55 -18.12 -20.39
C MET A 23 -16.15 -17.88 -20.96
N GLY A 24 -15.87 -18.28 -22.20
CA GLY A 24 -14.60 -18.03 -22.88
C GLY A 24 -14.33 -16.55 -23.12
N LEU A 25 -15.35 -15.78 -23.52
CA LEU A 25 -15.25 -14.32 -23.67
C LEU A 25 -15.05 -13.61 -22.32
N MET A 26 -15.74 -14.05 -21.27
CA MET A 26 -15.58 -13.48 -19.92
C MET A 26 -14.20 -13.80 -19.33
N MET A 27 -13.69 -15.03 -19.49
CA MET A 27 -12.32 -15.38 -19.09
C MET A 27 -11.28 -14.65 -19.95
N GLY A 28 -11.54 -14.48 -21.25
CA GLY A 28 -10.68 -13.75 -22.18
C GLY A 28 -10.53 -12.27 -21.83
N MET A 29 -11.62 -11.59 -21.43
CA MET A 29 -11.58 -10.17 -21.10
C MET A 29 -10.83 -9.85 -19.81
N ILE A 30 -10.89 -10.73 -18.79
CA ILE A 30 -10.14 -10.57 -17.53
C ILE A 30 -8.61 -10.63 -17.79
N SER A 31 -8.19 -11.35 -18.83
CA SER A 31 -6.77 -11.48 -19.20
C SER A 31 -6.17 -10.17 -19.74
N PHE A 32 -6.97 -9.36 -20.45
CA PHE A 32 -6.48 -8.13 -21.09
C PHE A 32 -6.44 -6.92 -20.16
N SER A 33 -7.20 -6.89 -19.06
CA SER A 33 -7.10 -5.79 -18.08
C SER A 33 -5.81 -5.83 -17.26
N LEU A 34 -5.08 -6.95 -17.28
CA LEU A 34 -3.86 -7.15 -16.51
C LEU A 34 -2.58 -6.76 -17.28
N ILE A 35 -2.61 -6.64 -18.61
CA ILE A 35 -1.39 -6.58 -19.44
C ILE A 35 -1.11 -5.18 -20.04
N GLY A 36 -2.03 -4.21 -19.94
CA GLY A 36 -2.05 -3.08 -20.88
C GLY A 36 -1.94 -1.65 -20.36
N GLY A 37 -1.62 -1.37 -19.09
CA GLY A 37 -1.72 0.00 -18.56
C GLY A 37 -0.83 0.39 -17.38
N GLY A 38 0.06 -0.48 -16.90
CA GLY A 38 0.72 -0.31 -15.60
C GLY A 38 1.53 0.97 -15.44
N GLY A 39 2.34 1.34 -16.43
CA GLY A 39 3.25 2.49 -16.32
C GLY A 39 2.58 3.86 -16.17
N ALA A 40 1.42 4.07 -16.80
CA ALA A 40 0.69 5.35 -16.69
C ALA A 40 0.08 5.51 -15.29
N GLU A 41 -0.51 4.45 -14.77
CA GLU A 41 -1.09 4.40 -13.42
C GLU A 41 -0.01 4.48 -12.34
N LEU A 42 1.12 3.79 -12.53
CA LEU A 42 2.26 3.86 -11.62
C LEU A 42 2.84 5.29 -11.53
N GLY A 43 2.99 5.95 -12.68
CA GLY A 43 3.42 7.34 -12.72
C GLY A 43 2.39 8.30 -12.09
N ALA A 44 1.09 8.02 -12.20
CA ALA A 44 0.04 8.79 -11.52
C ALA A 44 0.11 8.61 -9.99
N ALA A 45 0.20 7.37 -9.52
CA ALA A 45 0.35 7.04 -8.10
C ALA A 45 1.61 7.64 -7.48
N GLN A 46 2.74 7.66 -8.21
CA GLN A 46 3.98 8.29 -7.74
C GLN A 46 3.82 9.80 -7.56
N ARG A 47 3.10 10.49 -8.46
CA ARG A 47 2.81 11.93 -8.33
C ARG A 47 1.84 12.22 -7.18
N GLU A 48 0.81 11.39 -7.02
CA GLU A 48 -0.13 11.47 -5.90
C GLU A 48 0.59 11.31 -4.57
N LEU A 49 1.42 10.26 -4.45
CA LEU A 49 2.23 10.00 -3.27
C LEU A 49 3.17 11.17 -2.95
N LEU A 50 3.83 11.73 -3.98
CA LEU A 50 4.67 12.91 -3.78
C LEU A 50 3.86 14.09 -3.24
N GLY A 51 2.64 14.30 -3.73
CA GLY A 51 1.71 15.30 -3.21
C GLY A 51 1.39 15.07 -1.73
N LEU A 52 1.05 13.85 -1.34
CA LEU A 52 0.75 13.46 0.05
C LEU A 52 1.96 13.65 0.97
N VAL A 53 3.15 13.26 0.52
CA VAL A 53 4.43 13.44 1.22
C VAL A 53 4.72 14.92 1.46
N GLN A 54 4.52 15.77 0.45
CA GLN A 54 4.72 17.22 0.58
C GLN A 54 3.68 17.86 1.49
N GLN A 55 2.43 17.39 1.42
CA GLN A 55 1.35 17.81 2.32
C GLN A 55 1.68 17.47 3.77
N ALA A 56 2.11 16.23 4.04
CA ALA A 56 2.49 15.76 5.37
C ALA A 56 3.65 16.58 5.95
N ARG A 57 4.69 16.81 5.14
CA ARG A 57 5.84 17.64 5.52
C ARG A 57 5.43 19.06 5.86
N THR A 58 4.66 19.69 4.99
CA THR A 58 4.19 21.07 5.16
C THR A 58 3.33 21.17 6.42
N ARG A 59 2.47 20.17 6.64
CA ARG A 59 1.66 20.10 7.84
C ARG A 59 2.51 20.00 9.10
N ALA A 60 3.54 19.15 9.12
CA ALA A 60 4.43 18.99 10.26
C ALA A 60 5.17 20.28 10.62
N ALA A 61 5.69 20.98 9.61
CA ALA A 61 6.38 22.25 9.79
C ALA A 61 5.43 23.37 10.26
N LEU A 62 4.17 23.38 9.80
CA LEU A 62 3.18 24.40 10.17
C LEU A 62 2.56 24.17 11.55
N SER A 63 2.26 22.91 11.90
CA SER A 63 1.69 22.58 13.21
C SER A 63 2.74 22.57 14.32
N GLY A 64 4.03 22.47 13.97
CA GLY A 64 5.09 22.21 14.94
C GLY A 64 4.95 20.82 15.58
N MET A 65 4.17 19.94 14.96
CA MET A 65 3.81 18.62 15.46
C MET A 65 4.28 17.53 14.53
N GLU A 66 4.64 16.39 15.11
CA GLU A 66 4.96 15.21 14.31
C GLU A 66 3.77 14.84 13.43
N THR A 67 4.00 14.70 12.13
CA THR A 67 3.00 14.27 11.17
C THR A 67 3.46 12.98 10.52
N ARG A 68 2.57 12.01 10.38
CA ARG A 68 2.85 10.73 9.76
C ARG A 68 1.96 10.52 8.55
N LEU A 69 2.54 9.99 7.49
CA LEU A 69 1.81 9.35 6.40
C LEU A 69 1.72 7.87 6.77
N ILE A 70 0.52 7.38 7.05
CA ILE A 70 0.25 6.01 7.45
C ILE A 70 -0.29 5.22 6.26
N VAL A 71 0.12 3.96 6.17
CA VAL A 71 -0.30 2.99 5.15
C VAL A 71 -0.82 1.76 5.88
N ASN A 72 -2.00 1.28 5.47
CA ASN A 72 -2.62 0.11 6.11
C ASN A 72 -1.77 -1.15 5.86
N ALA A 73 -1.48 -1.89 6.93
CA ALA A 73 -0.68 -3.12 6.90
C ALA A 73 -1.44 -4.32 7.50
N VAL A 74 -2.78 -4.29 7.46
CA VAL A 74 -3.64 -5.38 7.94
C VAL A 74 -3.87 -6.39 6.82
N GLU A 75 -3.23 -7.55 6.91
CA GLU A 75 -3.28 -8.60 5.86
C GLU A 75 -4.69 -9.18 5.64
N THR A 76 -5.59 -9.06 6.63
CA THR A 76 -6.98 -9.50 6.51
C THR A 76 -7.87 -8.51 5.74
N ASP A 77 -7.45 -7.25 5.61
CA ASP A 77 -8.15 -6.21 4.85
C ASP A 77 -7.45 -6.01 3.49
N LEU A 78 -7.67 -6.98 2.59
CA LEU A 78 -7.01 -7.02 1.27
C LEU A 78 -7.24 -5.76 0.42
N GLU A 79 -8.39 -5.09 0.58
CA GLU A 79 -8.70 -3.87 -0.20
C GLU A 79 -7.85 -2.67 0.25
N LYS A 80 -7.55 -2.59 1.55
CA LYS A 80 -6.74 -1.49 2.11
C LYS A 80 -5.25 -1.81 2.19
N TYR A 81 -4.89 -3.08 2.28
CA TYR A 81 -3.53 -3.54 2.51
C TYR A 81 -2.54 -2.92 1.51
N HIS A 82 -1.57 -2.16 2.02
CA HIS A 82 -0.53 -1.50 1.23
C HIS A 82 -1.04 -0.63 0.07
N ARG A 83 -2.27 -0.11 0.18
CA ARG A 83 -2.89 0.77 -0.82
C ARG A 83 -3.59 1.99 -0.22
N TYR A 84 -4.21 1.82 0.96
CA TYR A 84 -4.87 2.90 1.67
C TYR A 84 -3.85 3.75 2.43
N VAL A 85 -3.88 5.07 2.17
CA VAL A 85 -2.99 6.06 2.76
C VAL A 85 -3.79 7.11 3.50
N GLU A 86 -3.31 7.50 4.66
CA GLU A 86 -3.92 8.56 5.47
C GLU A 86 -2.83 9.44 6.09
N LEU A 87 -3.12 10.71 6.30
CA LEU A 87 -2.22 11.64 6.99
C LEU A 87 -2.72 11.85 8.41
N VAL A 88 -1.83 11.72 9.39
CA VAL A 88 -2.16 11.93 10.81
C VAL A 88 -1.18 12.86 11.48
N VAL A 89 -1.66 13.71 12.39
CA VAL A 89 -0.84 14.66 13.14
C VAL A 89 -0.93 14.32 14.63
N LYS A 90 0.21 14.24 15.30
CA LYS A 90 0.26 14.00 16.74
C LYS A 90 -0.40 15.17 17.47
N ASP A 91 -1.36 14.86 18.33
CA ASP A 91 -1.94 15.82 19.25
C ASP A 91 -1.13 15.84 20.55
N THR A 92 -0.47 16.96 20.85
CA THR A 92 0.19 17.17 22.16
C THR A 92 -0.65 17.97 23.13
N CYS A 93 -1.87 18.37 22.77
CA CYS A 93 -2.77 19.08 23.67
C CYS A 93 -3.53 18.14 24.61
N ALA A 94 -3.30 16.82 24.51
CA ALA A 94 -3.91 15.84 25.40
C ALA A 94 -3.42 16.05 26.85
N THR A 95 -4.35 16.38 27.74
CA THR A 95 -4.16 16.46 29.20
C THR A 95 -4.07 15.10 29.88
N THR A 96 -4.40 14.03 29.15
CA THR A 96 -4.17 12.63 29.54
C THR A 96 -2.84 12.17 28.94
N ASN A 97 -2.11 11.25 29.59
CA ASN A 97 -0.90 10.61 29.05
C ASN A 97 -1.18 9.73 27.79
N GLU A 98 -2.31 9.94 27.11
CA GLU A 98 -2.69 9.24 25.89
C GLU A 98 -2.14 9.98 24.67
N THR A 99 -1.35 9.29 23.84
CA THR A 99 -0.94 9.84 22.55
C THR A 99 -2.08 9.68 21.55
N LYS A 100 -2.61 10.80 21.07
CA LYS A 100 -3.66 10.84 20.05
C LYS A 100 -3.13 11.36 18.72
N TRP A 101 -3.78 10.94 17.64
CA TRP A 101 -3.44 11.27 16.28
C TRP A 101 -4.67 11.86 15.57
N LEU A 102 -4.60 13.13 15.18
CA LEU A 102 -5.66 13.81 14.44
C LEU A 102 -5.57 13.42 12.97
N VAL A 103 -6.66 12.90 12.42
CA VAL A 103 -6.75 12.52 11.01
C VAL A 103 -6.89 13.76 10.15
N MET A 104 -6.02 13.91 9.15
CA MET A 104 -6.01 15.03 8.23
C MET A 104 -6.77 14.69 6.96
N GLY A 105 -8.04 15.09 6.94
CA GLY A 105 -8.92 14.88 5.80
C GLY A 105 -9.44 13.44 5.72
N GLN A 106 -9.80 13.01 4.50
CA GLN A 106 -10.19 11.64 4.21
C GLN A 106 -8.97 10.87 3.70
N GLY A 107 -8.77 9.64 4.15
CA GLY A 107 -7.75 8.78 3.55
C GLY A 107 -8.07 8.47 2.09
N THR A 108 -7.02 8.27 1.30
CA THR A 108 -7.08 8.01 -0.13
C THR A 108 -6.53 6.62 -0.45
N TYR A 109 -6.95 6.09 -1.59
CA TYR A 109 -6.37 4.87 -2.16
C TYR A 109 -5.45 5.27 -3.29
N LEU A 110 -4.31 4.59 -3.41
CA LEU A 110 -3.49 4.71 -4.62
C LEU A 110 -4.28 4.30 -5.87
N SER A 111 -3.80 4.78 -7.02
CA SER A 111 -4.29 4.42 -8.35
C SER A 111 -4.48 2.92 -8.52
N ASP A 112 -5.40 2.53 -9.39
CA ASP A 112 -5.85 1.15 -9.45
C ASP A 112 -4.74 0.18 -9.88
N GLY A 113 -4.66 -0.96 -9.19
CA GLY A 113 -3.59 -1.93 -9.40
C GLY A 113 -2.20 -1.51 -8.92
N VAL A 114 -2.04 -0.35 -8.27
CA VAL A 114 -0.76 0.10 -7.69
C VAL A 114 -0.76 -0.08 -6.18
N PHE A 115 0.31 -0.70 -5.67
CA PHE A 115 0.49 -0.97 -4.25
C PHE A 115 1.88 -0.49 -3.80
N PHE A 116 1.99 -0.17 -2.52
CA PHE A 116 3.29 -0.06 -1.87
C PHE A 116 3.92 -1.43 -1.78
N VAL A 117 5.12 -1.59 -2.35
CA VAL A 117 5.88 -2.81 -2.13
C VAL A 117 6.23 -2.89 -0.65
N PRO A 118 5.88 -3.98 0.06
CA PRO A 118 6.25 -4.14 1.45
C PRO A 118 7.75 -4.05 1.69
N GLU A 119 8.12 -4.07 2.96
CA GLU A 119 9.51 -3.94 3.41
C GLU A 119 10.37 -5.20 3.18
N ASP A 120 9.73 -6.34 2.96
CA ASP A 120 10.40 -7.62 2.71
C ASP A 120 9.51 -8.58 1.91
N GLU A 121 10.14 -9.60 1.31
CA GLU A 121 9.48 -10.73 0.64
C GLU A 121 8.56 -11.51 1.58
N SER A 122 8.76 -11.46 2.89
CA SER A 122 7.87 -12.15 3.85
C SER A 122 6.38 -11.73 3.68
N PHE A 123 6.13 -10.50 3.23
CA PHE A 123 4.80 -9.90 3.11
C PHE A 123 4.22 -9.94 1.68
N CYS A 124 5.02 -10.29 0.67
CA CYS A 124 4.58 -10.31 -0.72
C CYS A 124 5.26 -11.40 -1.55
N GLN A 125 4.60 -11.82 -2.62
CA GLN A 125 5.20 -12.64 -3.65
C GLN A 125 5.74 -11.73 -4.75
N VAL A 126 7.00 -11.93 -5.16
CA VAL A 126 7.65 -11.17 -6.22
C VAL A 126 8.11 -12.13 -7.32
N ALA A 127 8.36 -11.60 -8.52
CA ALA A 127 8.96 -12.35 -9.63
C ALA A 127 10.42 -12.77 -9.32
N ASP A 128 10.92 -13.80 -10.02
CA ASP A 128 12.27 -14.34 -9.78
C ASP A 128 13.40 -13.35 -10.11
N ASP A 129 13.14 -12.38 -11.00
CA ASP A 129 14.06 -11.32 -11.43
C ASP A 129 13.73 -9.96 -10.80
N TRP A 130 13.09 -9.99 -9.61
CA TRP A 130 12.81 -8.79 -8.84
C TRP A 130 14.09 -8.05 -8.43
N ARG A 131 14.05 -6.72 -8.41
CA ARG A 131 15.19 -5.89 -8.01
C ARG A 131 15.48 -6.08 -6.52
N GLU A 132 16.73 -6.37 -6.16
CA GLU A 132 17.15 -6.73 -4.77
C GLU A 132 16.73 -5.70 -3.72
N ASP A 133 16.68 -4.43 -4.10
CA ASP A 133 16.37 -3.33 -3.20
C ASP A 133 15.05 -2.62 -3.53
N ALA A 134 14.16 -3.20 -4.33
CA ALA A 134 12.85 -2.62 -4.60
C ALA A 134 11.83 -2.92 -3.49
N TYR A 135 12.18 -2.58 -2.25
CA TYR A 135 11.32 -2.69 -1.07
C TYR A 135 11.20 -1.34 -0.36
N THR A 136 10.03 -1.11 0.27
CA THR A 136 9.78 0.12 1.02
C THR A 136 10.54 0.13 2.34
N VAL A 137 11.26 1.22 2.59
CA VAL A 137 11.94 1.51 3.85
C VAL A 137 11.17 2.59 4.59
N TRP A 138 10.51 2.20 5.67
CA TRP A 138 9.72 3.09 6.52
C TRP A 138 10.58 3.90 7.51
N SER A 139 9.99 4.90 8.16
CA SER A 139 10.69 5.69 9.18
C SER A 139 11.02 4.90 10.45
N TYR A 140 10.29 3.82 10.71
CA TYR A 140 10.53 2.89 11.82
C TYR A 140 10.18 1.48 11.31
N ALA A 141 11.19 0.62 11.15
CA ALA A 141 11.02 -0.72 10.56
C ALA A 141 10.43 -1.75 11.54
N GLU A 142 10.69 -1.58 12.83
CA GLU A 142 10.38 -2.60 13.86
C GLU A 142 9.13 -2.25 14.70
N ASP A 143 8.48 -1.12 14.43
CA ASP A 143 7.39 -0.61 15.26
C ASP A 143 6.06 -0.74 14.51
N ASP A 144 5.32 -1.82 14.79
CA ASP A 144 3.94 -1.99 14.35
C ASP A 144 3.12 -0.86 14.95
N PHE A 145 2.73 0.12 14.12
CA PHE A 145 1.97 1.26 14.59
C PHE A 145 0.49 0.91 14.60
N GLU A 146 0.03 0.42 15.76
CA GLU A 146 -1.35 0.04 15.95
C GLU A 146 -2.19 1.24 16.37
N LEU A 147 -3.24 1.50 15.58
CA LEU A 147 -4.19 2.57 15.83
C LEU A 147 -5.61 2.02 15.88
N GLU A 148 -6.37 2.47 16.86
CA GLU A 148 -7.81 2.26 16.91
C GLU A 148 -8.52 2.87 15.69
N ASP A 149 -9.76 2.43 15.47
CA ASP A 149 -10.61 2.99 14.44
C ASP A 149 -10.86 4.49 14.67
N VAL A 150 -11.09 5.20 13.57
CA VAL A 150 -11.29 6.65 13.62
C VAL A 150 -12.54 6.97 14.44
N PHE A 151 -12.36 7.72 15.51
CA PHE A 151 -13.46 8.23 16.33
C PHE A 151 -13.37 9.76 16.40
N LYS A 152 -14.41 10.45 15.89
CA LYS A 152 -14.48 11.92 15.83
C LYS A 152 -13.27 12.59 15.16
N GLY A 153 -12.68 11.95 14.16
CA GLY A 153 -11.51 12.47 13.45
C GLY A 153 -10.18 12.27 14.18
N GLU A 154 -10.17 11.48 15.26
CA GLU A 154 -8.98 11.10 16.00
C GLU A 154 -8.76 9.59 15.92
N ARG A 155 -7.50 9.18 15.90
CA ARG A 155 -7.06 7.80 16.14
C ARG A 155 -6.25 7.75 17.43
N LYS A 156 -6.47 6.72 18.23
CA LYS A 156 -5.70 6.47 19.46
C LYS A 156 -4.71 5.34 19.24
N VAL A 157 -3.55 5.44 19.86
CA VAL A 157 -2.59 4.32 19.91
C VAL A 157 -3.17 3.24 20.82
N GLY A 158 -3.30 2.02 20.32
CA GLY A 158 -3.96 0.91 21.02
C GLY A 158 -4.11 -0.33 20.13
N SER A 159 -4.80 -1.35 20.64
CA SER A 159 -5.00 -2.63 19.95
C SER A 159 -6.01 -2.50 18.80
N GLY A 160 -5.57 -1.98 17.67
CA GLY A 160 -6.40 -1.70 16.51
C GLY A 160 -5.81 -2.21 15.20
N SER A 161 -6.01 -1.44 14.14
CA SER A 161 -5.44 -1.75 12.82
C SER A 161 -3.95 -1.45 12.81
N LYS A 162 -3.18 -2.33 12.17
CA LYS A 162 -1.73 -2.16 11.96
C LYS A 162 -1.46 -1.20 10.81
N PHE A 163 -0.54 -0.26 11.02
CA PHE A 163 -0.08 0.66 10.00
C PHE A 163 1.44 0.68 9.90
N ARG A 164 1.93 0.83 8.67
CA ARG A 164 3.29 1.28 8.39
C ARG A 164 3.29 2.77 8.14
N TYR A 165 4.41 3.44 8.35
CA TYR A 165 4.41 4.90 8.29
C TYR A 165 5.73 5.56 7.91
N LEU A 166 5.59 6.71 7.23
CA LEU A 166 6.64 7.70 7.04
C LEU A 166 6.38 8.86 8.00
N ALA A 167 7.34 9.16 8.88
CA ALA A 167 7.21 10.20 9.89
C ALA A 167 8.00 11.46 9.50
N PHE A 168 7.39 12.62 9.77
CA PHE A 168 8.01 13.93 9.73
C PHE A 168 8.00 14.53 11.12
N ASN A 169 9.16 14.99 11.57
CA ASN A 169 9.27 15.68 12.84
C ASN A 169 8.63 17.09 12.78
N SER A 170 8.56 17.78 13.91
CA SER A 170 8.02 19.15 14.02
C SER A 170 8.69 20.20 13.14
N MET A 171 9.86 19.91 12.58
CA MET A 171 10.58 20.78 11.65
C MET A 171 10.32 20.42 10.18
N GLY A 172 9.44 19.45 9.89
CA GLY A 172 9.20 18.93 8.54
C GLY A 172 10.41 18.17 7.96
N SER A 173 11.30 17.69 8.82
CA SER A 173 12.38 16.77 8.42
C SER A 173 11.89 15.34 8.55
N VAL A 174 12.21 14.50 7.56
CA VAL A 174 11.82 13.09 7.58
C VAL A 174 12.62 12.36 8.66
N VAL A 175 11.94 11.51 9.42
CA VAL A 175 12.56 10.67 10.45
C VAL A 175 13.14 9.44 9.77
N TYR A 176 14.44 9.22 9.97
CA TYR A 176 15.13 8.06 9.45
C TYR A 176 14.99 6.89 10.44
N PRO A 177 14.88 5.64 9.95
CA PRO A 177 14.88 4.46 10.81
C PRO A 177 16.14 4.47 11.68
N SER A 178 15.97 4.28 12.99
CA SER A 178 17.09 4.12 13.90
C SER A 178 17.88 2.89 13.47
N ALA A 179 19.18 3.05 13.20
CA ALA A 179 20.04 1.90 12.97
C ALA A 179 20.05 1.07 14.27
N GLY A 180 19.48 -0.14 14.24
CA GLY A 180 19.61 -1.10 15.32
C GLY A 180 21.08 -1.17 15.74
N GLY A 181 21.33 -1.03 17.04
CA GLY A 181 22.63 -0.65 17.61
C GLY A 181 23.86 -1.25 16.93
N GLY A 182 24.79 -0.37 16.57
CA GLY A 182 26.11 -0.71 16.03
C GLY A 182 26.23 -0.40 14.55
N ALA A 183 27.06 0.61 14.21
CA ALA A 183 27.68 0.94 12.91
C ALA A 183 26.89 0.76 11.59
N ASN A 184 25.60 0.46 11.63
CA ASN A 184 24.76 0.32 10.46
C ASN A 184 24.41 1.71 9.96
N LEU A 185 24.76 1.97 8.69
CA LEU A 185 24.45 3.22 8.03
C LEU A 185 22.92 3.42 8.03
N GLN A 186 22.47 4.54 8.58
CA GLN A 186 21.06 4.87 8.66
C GLN A 186 20.48 4.95 7.23
N LYS A 187 19.65 3.97 6.84
CA LYS A 187 19.07 3.94 5.49
C LYS A 187 18.02 5.04 5.36
N PRO A 188 18.08 5.88 4.32
CA PRO A 188 17.03 6.86 4.06
C PRO A 188 15.69 6.16 3.83
N PRO A 189 14.57 6.69 4.36
CA PRO A 189 13.25 6.19 4.02
C PRO A 189 13.01 6.27 2.51
N ARG A 190 12.49 5.19 1.94
CA ARG A 190 12.23 5.03 0.52
C ARG A 190 10.87 4.38 0.35
N LEU A 191 9.94 5.05 -0.31
CA LEU A 191 8.65 4.47 -0.63
C LEU A 191 8.71 3.86 -2.02
N VAL A 192 8.43 2.57 -2.14
CA VAL A 192 8.46 1.85 -3.42
C VAL A 192 7.04 1.48 -3.80
N LEU A 193 6.68 1.77 -5.05
CA LEU A 193 5.40 1.47 -5.67
C LEU A 193 5.61 0.48 -6.80
N SER A 194 4.69 -0.45 -6.95
CA SER A 194 4.65 -1.35 -8.10
C SER A 194 3.23 -1.68 -8.49
N ASN A 195 3.05 -2.05 -9.75
CA ASN A 195 1.83 -2.70 -10.18
C ASN A 195 1.80 -4.11 -9.60
N GLY A 196 0.72 -4.44 -8.92
CA GLY A 196 0.55 -5.70 -8.24
C GLY A 196 -0.88 -6.20 -8.31
N ALA A 197 -1.09 -7.42 -7.87
CA ALA A 197 -2.39 -8.05 -7.75
C ALA A 197 -2.56 -8.62 -6.34
N LEU A 198 -3.80 -8.67 -5.87
CA LEU A 198 -4.15 -9.40 -4.65
C LEU A 198 -4.07 -10.89 -4.95
N ASN A 199 -3.37 -11.62 -4.08
CA ASN A 199 -3.33 -13.07 -4.17
C ASN A 199 -4.67 -13.64 -3.64
N PRO A 200 -5.16 -14.76 -4.22
CA PRO A 200 -6.24 -15.51 -3.61
C PRO A 200 -5.82 -15.94 -2.20
N LEU A 201 -6.75 -15.85 -1.24
CA LEU A 201 -6.56 -16.09 0.21
C LEU A 201 -5.81 -17.40 0.59
N SER A 202 -5.61 -18.34 -0.35
CA SER A 202 -4.92 -19.60 -0.16
C SER A 202 -3.39 -19.54 -0.24
N SER A 203 -2.78 -18.43 -0.71
CA SER A 203 -1.32 -18.35 -0.97
C SER A 203 -0.46 -17.94 0.23
N GLY A 204 -1.07 -17.61 1.38
CA GLY A 204 -0.36 -17.18 2.60
C GLY A 204 0.22 -15.76 2.55
N LYS A 205 0.49 -15.20 1.37
CA LYS A 205 0.90 -13.80 1.17
C LYS A 205 -0.21 -13.03 0.43
N PRO A 206 -0.66 -11.87 0.92
CA PRO A 206 -1.81 -11.14 0.36
C PRO A 206 -1.50 -10.43 -0.97
N LEU A 207 -0.24 -10.07 -1.23
CA LEU A 207 0.18 -9.35 -2.44
C LEU A 207 1.07 -10.19 -3.34
N ARG A 208 0.94 -9.96 -4.65
CA ARG A 208 1.83 -10.47 -5.68
C ARG A 208 2.23 -9.38 -6.66
N PHE A 209 3.52 -9.32 -6.98
CA PHE A 209 4.11 -8.43 -7.98
C PHE A 209 4.72 -9.29 -9.08
N ASP A 210 4.02 -9.37 -10.21
CA ASP A 210 4.39 -10.24 -11.35
C ASP A 210 5.31 -9.53 -12.35
N ASP A 211 5.29 -8.19 -12.42
CA ASP A 211 6.07 -7.41 -13.37
C ASP A 211 7.30 -6.75 -12.70
N PRO A 212 8.51 -7.28 -12.89
CA PRO A 212 9.75 -6.74 -12.31
C PRO A 212 10.19 -5.41 -12.94
N ASN A 213 9.57 -4.99 -14.05
CA ASN A 213 9.88 -3.74 -14.72
C ASN A 213 8.94 -2.60 -14.31
N SER A 214 7.85 -2.91 -13.60
CA SER A 214 6.85 -1.91 -13.19
C SER A 214 7.13 -1.40 -11.78
N ILE A 215 8.33 -0.87 -11.55
CA ILE A 215 8.80 -0.39 -10.26
C ILE A 215 9.07 1.11 -10.34
N ALA A 216 8.53 1.85 -9.37
CA ALA A 216 8.80 3.27 -9.18
C ALA A 216 9.01 3.55 -7.70
N GLY A 217 9.67 4.64 -7.36
CA GLY A 217 9.86 4.98 -5.95
C GLY A 217 10.08 6.45 -5.67
N ILE A 218 10.10 6.77 -4.37
CA ILE A 218 10.45 8.09 -3.87
C ILE A 218 11.42 7.89 -2.71
N LEU A 219 12.63 8.43 -2.87
CA LEU A 219 13.66 8.44 -1.84
C LEU A 219 13.59 9.75 -1.05
N MET A 220 13.48 9.64 0.28
CA MET A 220 13.38 10.81 1.16
C MET A 220 14.74 11.18 1.76
N ARG A 221 15.12 12.45 1.64
CA ARG A 221 16.31 13.04 2.28
C ARG A 221 15.94 13.73 3.59
N ARG A 222 16.86 13.69 4.55
CA ARG A 222 16.65 14.15 5.94
C ARG A 222 15.95 15.51 6.06
N PHE A 223 16.36 16.51 5.28
CA PHE A 223 15.84 17.88 5.36
C PHE A 223 14.68 18.18 4.39
N GLY A 224 14.04 17.14 3.84
CA GLY A 224 12.87 17.28 2.96
C GLY A 224 13.18 17.40 1.47
N GLY A 225 14.44 17.17 1.08
CA GLY A 225 14.73 16.82 -0.32
C GLY A 225 14.16 15.45 -0.63
N TYR A 226 13.82 15.20 -1.89
CA TYR A 226 13.40 13.89 -2.36
C TYR A 226 14.07 13.60 -3.71
N ALA A 227 14.19 12.33 -4.05
CA ALA A 227 14.49 11.89 -5.40
C ALA A 227 13.36 10.97 -5.87
N VAL A 228 12.89 11.21 -7.08
CA VAL A 228 12.02 10.28 -7.81
C VAL A 228 12.93 9.17 -8.30
N LEU A 229 12.55 7.92 -8.03
CA LEU A 229 13.29 6.74 -8.47
C LEU A 229 12.53 6.07 -9.60
N ASP A 230 13.25 5.75 -10.66
CA ASP A 230 12.79 4.93 -11.77
C ASP A 230 13.42 3.53 -11.66
N LEU A 231 13.03 2.61 -12.55
CA LEU A 231 13.47 1.22 -12.55
C LEU A 231 15.01 1.06 -12.50
N ASP A 232 15.73 1.94 -13.19
CA ASP A 232 17.20 1.88 -13.30
C ASP A 232 17.93 2.34 -12.02
N ASP A 233 17.22 2.99 -11.08
CA ASP A 233 17.78 3.41 -9.80
C ASP A 233 17.81 2.26 -8.77
N PHE A 234 17.17 1.13 -9.08
CA PHE A 234 17.16 -0.08 -8.24
C PHE A 234 18.24 -1.06 -8.67
N LYS A 235 18.77 -1.80 -7.70
CA LYS A 235 19.79 -2.82 -7.94
C LYS A 235 19.21 -3.99 -8.73
N GLN A 236 19.92 -4.34 -9.80
CA GLN A 236 19.60 -5.54 -10.57
C GLN A 236 19.76 -6.79 -9.69
N PRO A 237 18.90 -7.83 -9.90
CA PRO A 237 19.05 -9.13 -9.25
C PRO A 237 20.37 -9.83 -9.59
#